data_AF-A0A832RPQ5-F1
#
_entry.id   AF-A0A832RPQ5-F1
#
_cell.length_a   1.000
_cell.length_b   1.000
_cell.length_c   1.000
_cell.angle_alpha   90.00
_cell.angle_beta   90.00
_cell.angle_gamma   90.00
#
_symmetry.space_group_name_H-M   'P 1'
#
loop_
_entity.id
_entity.type
_entity.pdbx_description
1 polymer ?
#
loop_
_entity_poly.entity_id
_entity_poly.type
_entity_poly.pdbx_seq_one_letter_code
_entity_poly.pdbx_strand_id
1 'polypeptide(L)'
;TDAIRRHPSNIALATITLDRISKGRGTLGIGAGEAQNLKEFNISFDNPVSKWEEQLQVIKLLYESSPEHRVNFKGKYYELSEACLQAKSIRKPRPPIYMASGGQRTLQLTGKYGDGWLPIGYTPELFEDHANSIRKSMKENNRTQEEQDDFQYALDIDVYFSEDAEESWAKMKEAVKVSLFKPEVLRVHNLKQIEGFDFKKYFTEYSMSNQDWIVKMREGATTIPDSIARSSVAVGTPEDVIPVFERFMKAGVNHFVIRFWGSNYFGSIDKFASKVMPHLKGNTR
;
A
#
# COMPACT_ATOMS: atom_id res chain seq x y z
N THR A 1 2.77 -7.27 5.73
CA THR A 1 3.35 -8.62 5.78
C THR A 1 4.17 -8.87 4.54
N ASP A 2 5.42 -9.28 4.74
CA ASP A 2 6.28 -9.78 3.67
C ASP A 2 5.86 -11.20 3.30
N ALA A 3 5.35 -11.36 2.08
CA ALA A 3 4.84 -12.63 1.56
C ALA A 3 5.95 -13.65 1.32
N ILE A 4 7.17 -13.24 0.98
CA ILE A 4 8.17 -14.18 0.45
C ILE A 4 8.84 -14.99 1.58
N ARG A 5 9.00 -14.39 2.76
CA ARG A 5 9.69 -15.03 3.90
C ARG A 5 8.88 -16.09 4.63
N ARG A 6 7.59 -16.24 4.33
CA ARG A 6 6.70 -17.12 5.10
C ARG A 6 5.85 -17.97 4.17
N HIS A 7 5.70 -19.24 4.50
CA HIS A 7 4.73 -20.10 3.85
C HIS A 7 3.30 -19.52 4.05
N PRO A 8 2.41 -19.55 3.03
CA PRO A 8 1.07 -18.97 3.12
C PRO A 8 0.23 -19.55 4.28
N SER A 9 0.45 -20.81 4.68
CA SER A 9 -0.22 -21.39 5.86
C SER A 9 0.11 -20.66 7.16
N ASN A 10 1.37 -20.23 7.34
CA ASN A 10 1.79 -19.48 8.53
C ASN A 10 1.16 -18.09 8.54
N ILE A 11 1.05 -17.45 7.37
CA ILE A 11 0.39 -16.14 7.23
C ILE A 11 -1.11 -16.27 7.57
N ALA A 12 -1.80 -17.26 7.02
CA ALA A 12 -3.21 -17.49 7.27
C ALA A 12 -3.48 -17.80 8.75
N LEU A 13 -2.72 -18.71 9.36
CA LEU A 13 -2.86 -19.06 10.77
C LEU A 13 -2.57 -17.87 11.70
N ALA A 14 -1.51 -17.11 11.43
CA ALA A 14 -1.19 -15.91 12.21
C ALA A 14 -2.30 -14.86 12.12
N THR A 15 -2.89 -14.67 10.95
CA THR A 15 -3.99 -13.73 10.75
C THR A 15 -5.23 -14.16 11.52
N ILE A 16 -5.64 -15.43 11.45
CA ILE A 16 -6.75 -15.95 12.27
C ILE A 16 -6.45 -15.80 13.76
N THR A 17 -5.22 -16.12 14.19
CA THR A 17 -4.85 -16.01 15.59
C THR A 17 -4.99 -14.58 16.09
N LEU A 18 -4.51 -13.60 15.30
CA LEU A 18 -4.66 -12.18 15.62
C LEU A 18 -6.13 -11.74 15.61
N ASP A 19 -6.90 -12.15 14.61
CA ASP A 19 -8.34 -11.89 14.53
C ASP A 19 -9.06 -12.39 15.80
N ARG A 20 -8.72 -13.59 16.27
CA ARG A 20 -9.31 -14.18 17.48
C ARG A 20 -8.93 -13.44 18.75
N ILE A 21 -7.64 -13.20 18.97
CA ILE A 21 -7.14 -12.53 20.20
C ILE A 21 -7.63 -11.07 20.24
N SER A 22 -7.72 -10.42 19.08
CA SER A 22 -8.18 -9.04 18.98
C SER A 22 -9.71 -8.87 18.95
N LYS A 23 -10.46 -9.99 18.96
CA LYS A 23 -11.94 -10.04 18.86
C LYS A 23 -12.48 -9.39 17.57
N GLY A 24 -11.95 -9.78 16.42
CA GLY A 24 -12.46 -9.33 15.12
C GLY A 24 -11.77 -8.07 14.55
N ARG A 25 -10.73 -7.56 15.22
CA ARG A 25 -10.06 -6.31 14.84
C ARG A 25 -8.78 -6.52 14.01
N GLY A 26 -8.41 -7.77 13.75
CA GLY A 26 -7.24 -8.12 12.96
C GLY A 26 -7.47 -7.90 11.46
N THR A 27 -6.45 -7.40 10.78
CA THR A 27 -6.42 -7.18 9.33
C THR A 27 -5.09 -7.69 8.77
N LEU A 28 -5.11 -8.36 7.62
CA LEU A 28 -3.90 -8.79 6.92
C LEU A 28 -3.48 -7.74 5.91
N GLY A 29 -2.43 -6.96 6.20
CA GLY A 29 -1.73 -6.20 5.17
C GLY A 29 -0.70 -7.07 4.45
N ILE A 30 -0.77 -7.24 3.13
CA ILE A 30 0.16 -8.10 2.37
C ILE A 30 0.53 -7.48 1.02
N GLY A 31 1.77 -7.69 0.58
CA GLY A 31 2.26 -7.29 -0.74
C GLY A 31 3.20 -8.34 -1.31
N ALA A 32 3.63 -8.14 -2.56
CA ALA A 32 4.50 -9.08 -3.28
C ALA A 32 5.95 -9.16 -2.73
N GLY A 33 6.28 -8.38 -1.69
CA GLY A 33 7.61 -8.31 -1.08
C GLY A 33 8.55 -7.32 -1.79
N GLU A 34 9.68 -7.03 -1.15
CA GLU A 34 10.74 -6.15 -1.65
C GLU A 34 12.07 -6.89 -1.57
N ALA A 35 12.87 -6.86 -2.64
CA ALA A 35 14.16 -7.56 -2.70
C ALA A 35 15.11 -7.16 -1.55
N GLN A 36 15.06 -5.89 -1.16
CA GLN A 36 15.84 -5.31 -0.07
C GLN A 36 15.62 -6.02 1.27
N ASN A 37 14.43 -6.55 1.52
CA ASN A 37 14.12 -7.24 2.78
C ASN A 37 14.62 -8.69 2.82
N LEU A 38 15.18 -9.19 1.72
CA LEU A 38 15.57 -10.59 1.54
C LEU A 38 17.08 -10.79 1.38
N LYS A 39 17.78 -9.74 0.95
CA LYS A 39 19.20 -9.79 0.58
C LYS A 39 20.07 -10.30 1.73
N GLU A 40 19.91 -9.74 2.93
CA GLU A 40 20.69 -10.09 4.12
C GLU A 40 20.40 -11.52 4.60
N PHE A 41 19.27 -12.09 4.21
CA PHE A 41 18.87 -13.46 4.53
C PHE A 41 19.20 -14.47 3.43
N ASN A 42 19.80 -14.02 2.31
CA ASN A 42 20.06 -14.84 1.13
C ASN A 42 18.81 -15.56 0.59
N ILE A 43 17.65 -14.92 0.69
CA ILE A 43 16.38 -15.46 0.14
C ILE A 43 16.21 -14.92 -1.28
N SER A 44 15.99 -15.80 -2.25
CA SER A 44 15.86 -15.38 -3.65
C SER A 44 14.56 -14.62 -3.93
N PHE A 45 14.66 -13.51 -4.66
CA PHE A 45 13.54 -12.67 -5.10
C PHE A 45 13.02 -13.05 -6.50
N ASP A 46 12.89 -14.35 -6.77
CA ASP A 46 12.43 -14.85 -8.07
C ASP A 46 10.91 -14.90 -8.18
N ASN A 47 10.38 -14.35 -9.27
CA ASN A 47 8.96 -14.40 -9.62
C ASN A 47 8.01 -13.96 -8.47
N PRO A 48 8.28 -12.83 -7.78
CA PRO A 48 7.60 -12.44 -6.55
C PRO A 48 6.09 -12.31 -6.74
N VAL A 49 5.65 -11.73 -7.85
CA VAL A 49 4.21 -11.54 -8.14
C VAL A 49 3.50 -12.87 -8.42
N SER A 50 4.15 -13.82 -9.10
CA SER A 50 3.55 -15.15 -9.35
C SER A 50 3.46 -15.98 -8.08
N LYS A 51 4.49 -15.93 -7.23
CA LYS A 51 4.45 -16.56 -5.90
C LYS A 51 3.35 -15.93 -5.04
N TRP A 52 3.25 -14.60 -5.04
CA TRP A 52 2.23 -13.88 -4.28
C TRP A 52 0.81 -14.22 -4.73
N GLU A 53 0.56 -14.35 -6.04
CA GLU A 53 -0.74 -14.79 -6.56
C GLU A 53 -1.14 -16.18 -6.02
N GLU A 54 -0.25 -17.18 -6.07
CA GLU A 54 -0.55 -18.50 -5.49
C GLU A 54 -0.69 -18.43 -3.97
N GLN A 55 0.07 -17.60 -3.27
CA GLN A 55 -0.12 -17.39 -1.82
C GLN A 55 -1.51 -16.86 -1.50
N LEU A 56 -2.01 -15.89 -2.27
CA LEU A 56 -3.37 -15.34 -2.06
C LEU A 56 -4.44 -16.42 -2.26
N GLN A 57 -4.27 -17.28 -3.28
CA GLN A 57 -5.16 -18.43 -3.51
C GLN A 57 -5.13 -19.41 -2.33
N VAL A 58 -3.93 -19.78 -1.87
CA VAL A 58 -3.75 -20.69 -0.73
C VAL A 58 -4.31 -20.09 0.56
N ILE A 59 -4.06 -18.81 0.85
CA ILE A 59 -4.57 -18.13 2.04
C ILE A 59 -6.10 -18.08 2.01
N LYS A 60 -6.71 -17.72 0.87
CA LYS A 60 -8.17 -17.71 0.71
C LYS A 60 -8.76 -19.10 0.97
N LEU A 61 -8.18 -20.13 0.35
CA LEU A 61 -8.63 -21.52 0.50
C LEU A 61 -8.50 -22.01 1.95
N LEU A 62 -7.41 -21.65 2.64
CA LEU A 62 -7.22 -22.01 4.05
C LEU A 62 -8.22 -21.31 4.98
N TYR A 63 -8.64 -20.08 4.67
CA TYR A 63 -9.71 -19.41 5.44
C TYR A 63 -11.08 -20.08 5.30
N GLU A 64 -11.32 -20.79 4.20
CA GLU A 64 -12.55 -21.57 3.95
C GLU A 64 -12.47 -22.99 4.56
N SER A 65 -11.29 -23.45 4.96
CA SER A 65 -11.05 -24.78 5.51
C SER A 65 -11.49 -24.94 6.98
N SER A 66 -11.67 -26.20 7.41
CA SER A 66 -11.90 -26.60 8.80
C SER A 66 -11.52 -28.06 9.02
N PRO A 67 -11.45 -28.57 10.27
CA PRO A 67 -11.20 -29.99 10.52
C PRO A 67 -12.16 -30.94 9.76
N GLU A 68 -13.41 -30.52 9.55
CA GLU A 68 -14.44 -31.25 8.81
C GLU A 68 -14.41 -30.97 7.29
N HIS A 69 -13.73 -29.92 6.85
CA HIS A 69 -13.62 -29.53 5.45
C HIS A 69 -12.16 -29.19 5.11
N ARG A 70 -11.40 -30.24 4.78
CA ARG A 70 -10.00 -30.15 4.39
C ARG A 70 -9.87 -29.74 2.93
N VAL A 71 -8.78 -29.05 2.61
CA VAL A 71 -8.53 -28.47 1.30
C VAL A 71 -7.23 -28.98 0.70
N ASN A 72 -7.24 -29.15 -0.62
CA ASN A 72 -6.09 -29.50 -1.43
C ASN A 72 -5.80 -28.35 -2.40
N PHE A 73 -4.52 -28.12 -2.70
CA PHE A 73 -4.08 -27.13 -3.67
C PHE A 73 -2.82 -27.62 -4.36
N LYS A 74 -2.73 -27.47 -5.68
CA LYS A 74 -1.53 -27.86 -6.44
C LYS A 74 -1.14 -26.76 -7.41
N GLY A 75 -0.31 -25.84 -6.94
CA GLY A 75 0.27 -24.76 -7.72
C GLY A 75 1.69 -25.08 -8.17
N LYS A 76 2.34 -24.10 -8.80
CA LYS A 76 3.75 -24.17 -9.20
C LYS A 76 4.69 -23.95 -8.01
N TYR A 77 4.28 -23.15 -7.03
CA TYR A 77 5.10 -22.74 -5.90
C TYR A 77 4.62 -23.31 -4.56
N TYR A 78 3.33 -23.62 -4.44
CA TYR A 78 2.74 -24.15 -3.20
C TYR A 78 1.86 -25.36 -3.47
N GLU A 79 1.88 -26.31 -2.55
CA GLU A 79 1.04 -27.51 -2.56
C GLU A 79 0.44 -27.71 -1.16
N LEU A 80 -0.84 -28.07 -1.10
CA LEU A 80 -1.55 -28.47 0.11
C LEU A 80 -2.18 -29.84 -0.10
N SER A 81 -2.03 -30.71 0.88
CA SER A 81 -2.65 -32.03 0.93
C SER A 81 -3.45 -32.17 2.22
N GLU A 82 -4.78 -32.33 2.10
CA GLU A 82 -5.70 -32.51 3.22
C GLU A 82 -5.51 -31.47 4.35
N ALA A 83 -5.18 -30.23 3.97
CA ALA A 83 -4.82 -29.16 4.88
C ALA A 83 -6.07 -28.50 5.48
N CYS A 84 -5.96 -27.99 6.70
CA CYS A 84 -6.98 -27.12 7.29
C CYS A 84 -6.39 -26.20 8.36
N LEU A 85 -7.07 -25.09 8.63
CA LEU A 85 -6.87 -24.32 9.85
C LEU A 85 -7.78 -24.89 10.95
N GLN A 86 -7.23 -25.07 12.16
CA GLN A 86 -7.96 -25.66 13.29
C GLN A 86 -8.99 -24.70 13.91
N ALA A 87 -8.84 -23.39 13.66
CA ALA A 87 -9.73 -22.37 14.19
C ALA A 87 -10.31 -21.53 13.05
N LYS A 88 -11.60 -21.20 13.16
CA LYS A 88 -12.27 -20.26 12.26
C LYS A 88 -12.04 -18.82 12.74
N SER A 89 -12.08 -17.90 11.77
CA SER A 89 -12.12 -16.46 12.05
C SER A 89 -13.39 -16.09 12.83
N ILE A 90 -13.26 -15.10 13.72
CA ILE A 90 -14.38 -14.44 14.39
C ILE A 90 -15.12 -13.57 13.39
N ARG A 91 -14.37 -12.79 12.60
CA ARG A 91 -14.94 -11.93 11.56
C ARG A 91 -15.44 -12.76 10.38
N LYS A 92 -16.54 -12.32 9.77
CA LYS A 92 -17.11 -12.93 8.57
C LYS A 92 -16.89 -12.04 7.34
N PRO A 93 -16.68 -12.64 6.15
CA PRO A 93 -16.41 -14.07 5.95
C PRO A 93 -15.04 -14.51 6.50
N ARG A 94 -14.09 -13.58 6.60
CA ARG A 94 -12.71 -13.76 7.08
C ARG A 94 -12.14 -12.39 7.51
N PRO A 95 -10.92 -12.31 8.08
CA PRO A 95 -10.26 -11.02 8.31
C PRO A 95 -10.02 -10.29 6.97
N PRO A 96 -10.12 -8.95 6.91
CA PRO A 96 -9.87 -8.21 5.68
C PRO A 96 -8.41 -8.31 5.24
N ILE A 97 -8.20 -8.24 3.93
CA ILE A 97 -6.89 -8.26 3.29
C ILE A 97 -6.65 -6.91 2.61
N TYR A 98 -5.69 -6.16 3.14
CA TYR A 98 -5.21 -4.90 2.56
C TYR A 98 -3.98 -5.18 1.69
N MET A 99 -4.05 -4.76 0.44
CA MET A 99 -3.07 -5.08 -0.58
C MET A 99 -2.10 -3.91 -0.77
N ALA A 100 -0.81 -4.18 -0.63
CA ALA A 100 0.25 -3.25 -1.01
C ALA A 100 0.66 -3.55 -2.46
N SER A 101 0.23 -2.70 -3.39
CA SER A 101 0.41 -2.91 -4.83
C SER A 101 0.60 -1.58 -5.58
N GLY A 102 1.28 -1.65 -6.72
CA GLY A 102 1.58 -0.48 -7.56
C GLY A 102 1.94 -0.79 -9.01
N GLY A 103 2.31 -2.04 -9.33
CA GLY A 103 2.45 -2.48 -10.72
C GLY A 103 1.12 -3.02 -11.27
N GLN A 104 0.93 -2.94 -12.59
CA GLN A 104 -0.31 -3.34 -13.29
C GLN A 104 -0.86 -4.72 -12.85
N ARG A 105 -0.01 -5.76 -12.86
CA ARG A 105 -0.42 -7.11 -12.43
C ARG A 105 -0.79 -7.15 -10.94
N THR A 106 -0.08 -6.42 -10.09
CA THR A 106 -0.39 -6.39 -8.64
C THR A 106 -1.69 -5.64 -8.35
N LEU A 107 -2.05 -4.62 -9.15
CA LEU A 107 -3.34 -3.92 -9.06
C LEU A 107 -4.50 -4.82 -9.51
N GLN A 108 -4.29 -5.65 -10.56
CA GLN A 108 -5.26 -6.67 -10.95
C GLN A 108 -5.48 -7.71 -9.84
N LEU A 109 -4.41 -8.20 -9.21
CA LEU A 109 -4.54 -9.10 -8.05
C LEU A 109 -5.23 -8.42 -6.87
N THR A 110 -5.08 -7.11 -6.72
CA THR A 110 -5.74 -6.33 -5.67
C THR A 110 -7.25 -6.28 -5.89
N GLY A 111 -7.72 -5.99 -7.10
CA GLY A 111 -9.16 -6.04 -7.41
C GLY A 111 -9.75 -7.46 -7.30
N LYS A 112 -8.96 -8.49 -7.59
CA LYS A 112 -9.42 -9.88 -7.48
C LYS A 112 -9.53 -10.37 -6.03
N TYR A 113 -8.53 -10.11 -5.19
CA TYR A 113 -8.39 -10.78 -3.88
C TYR A 113 -8.48 -9.84 -2.67
N GLY A 114 -8.31 -8.53 -2.84
CA GLY A 114 -8.25 -7.57 -1.74
C GLY A 114 -9.62 -7.11 -1.24
N ASP A 115 -9.67 -6.65 0.00
CA ASP A 115 -10.78 -5.86 0.56
C ASP A 115 -10.38 -4.40 0.81
N GLY A 116 -9.08 -4.13 0.72
CA GLY A 116 -8.54 -2.78 0.71
C GLY A 116 -7.23 -2.70 -0.07
N TRP A 117 -6.84 -1.50 -0.42
CA TRP A 117 -5.59 -1.16 -1.07
C TRP A 117 -4.88 -0.08 -0.25
N LEU A 118 -3.60 -0.28 0.03
CA LEU A 118 -2.78 0.68 0.79
C LEU A 118 -1.47 0.93 0.04
N PRO A 119 -1.42 1.95 -0.82
CA PRO A 119 -0.21 2.40 -1.48
C PRO A 119 0.60 3.37 -0.60
N ILE A 120 1.86 3.59 -0.99
CA ILE A 120 2.77 4.57 -0.36
C ILE A 120 3.41 5.50 -1.41
N GLY A 121 3.54 6.78 -1.06
CA GLY A 121 4.17 7.81 -1.90
C GLY A 121 3.38 8.09 -3.16
N TYR A 122 2.11 8.45 -3.03
CA TYR A 122 1.22 8.68 -4.17
C TYR A 122 0.85 10.16 -4.29
N THR A 123 0.68 10.61 -5.53
CA THR A 123 -0.02 11.85 -5.86
C THR A 123 -1.51 11.55 -6.04
N PRO A 124 -2.41 12.54 -5.93
CA PRO A 124 -3.84 12.32 -6.19
C PRO A 124 -4.12 11.71 -7.57
N GLU A 125 -3.42 12.16 -8.61
CA GLU A 125 -3.59 11.68 -9.98
C GLU A 125 -3.18 10.21 -10.13
N LEU A 126 -2.05 9.82 -9.53
CA LEU A 126 -1.63 8.43 -9.54
C LEU A 126 -2.59 7.54 -8.73
N PHE A 127 -3.12 8.08 -7.62
CA PHE A 127 -4.08 7.36 -6.80
C PHE A 127 -5.34 7.05 -7.59
N GLU A 128 -5.91 8.06 -8.27
CA GLU A 128 -7.10 7.90 -9.10
C GLU A 128 -6.89 6.90 -10.24
N ASP A 129 -5.76 6.99 -10.96
CA ASP A 129 -5.40 6.09 -12.06
C ASP A 129 -5.32 4.61 -11.61
N HIS A 130 -4.65 4.35 -10.48
CA HIS A 130 -4.54 3.00 -9.93
C HIS A 130 -5.85 2.52 -9.28
N ALA A 131 -6.60 3.39 -8.61
CA ALA A 131 -7.92 3.07 -8.08
C ALA A 131 -8.87 2.65 -9.21
N ASN A 132 -8.84 3.33 -10.36
CA ASN A 132 -9.61 2.97 -11.55
C ASN A 132 -9.20 1.60 -12.11
N SER A 133 -7.90 1.28 -12.12
CA SER A 133 -7.41 -0.05 -12.49
C SER A 133 -7.94 -1.15 -11.56
N ILE A 134 -7.99 -0.89 -10.25
CA ILE A 134 -8.55 -1.81 -9.26
C ILE A 134 -10.06 -1.97 -9.47
N ARG A 135 -10.82 -0.88 -9.66
CA ARG A 135 -12.27 -0.92 -9.96
C ARG A 135 -12.56 -1.77 -11.20
N LYS A 136 -11.78 -1.57 -12.27
CA LYS A 136 -11.88 -2.39 -13.49
C LYS A 136 -11.65 -3.86 -13.19
N SER A 137 -10.60 -4.17 -12.44
CA SER A 137 -10.27 -5.55 -12.07
C SER A 137 -11.34 -6.21 -11.20
N MET A 138 -11.96 -5.48 -10.25
CA MET A 138 -13.08 -5.99 -9.47
C MET A 138 -14.26 -6.40 -10.36
N LYS A 139 -14.60 -5.55 -11.35
CA LYS A 139 -15.65 -5.85 -12.35
C LYS A 139 -15.31 -7.09 -13.19
N GLU A 140 -14.09 -7.18 -13.69
CA GLU A 140 -13.61 -8.34 -14.48
C GLU A 140 -13.60 -9.65 -13.69
N ASN A 141 -13.51 -9.58 -12.35
CA ASN A 141 -13.56 -10.74 -11.46
C ASN A 141 -14.94 -10.95 -10.81
N ASN A 142 -15.98 -10.28 -11.32
CA ASN A 142 -17.37 -10.42 -10.87
C ASN A 142 -17.54 -10.20 -9.35
N ARG A 143 -16.78 -9.27 -8.77
CA ARG A 143 -17.00 -8.82 -7.38
C ARG A 143 -18.42 -8.25 -7.28
N THR A 144 -19.12 -8.62 -6.22
CA THR A 144 -20.48 -8.12 -5.94
C THR A 144 -20.47 -6.60 -5.74
N GLN A 145 -21.64 -5.96 -5.82
CA GLN A 145 -21.75 -4.52 -5.58
C GLN A 145 -21.35 -4.17 -4.13
N GLU A 146 -21.81 -4.97 -3.16
CA GLU A 146 -21.44 -4.82 -1.74
C GLU A 146 -19.92 -4.88 -1.54
N GLU A 147 -19.25 -5.87 -2.15
CA GLU A 147 -17.78 -5.97 -2.08
C GLU A 147 -17.04 -4.80 -2.75
N GLN A 148 -17.64 -4.13 -3.73
CA GLN A 148 -17.08 -2.96 -4.39
C GLN A 148 -17.30 -1.69 -3.54
N ASP A 149 -18.48 -1.55 -2.94
CA ASP A 149 -18.84 -0.42 -2.09
C ASP A 149 -18.06 -0.43 -0.76
N ASP A 150 -17.85 -1.61 -0.19
CA ASP A 150 -17.09 -1.80 1.05
C ASP A 150 -15.56 -1.73 0.86
N PHE A 151 -15.08 -1.69 -0.39
CA PHE A 151 -13.65 -1.70 -0.67
C PHE A 151 -12.94 -0.47 -0.09
N GLN A 152 -11.87 -0.72 0.66
CA GLN A 152 -11.14 0.32 1.36
C GLN A 152 -10.00 0.86 0.48
N TYR A 153 -10.24 2.00 -0.16
CA TYR A 153 -9.23 2.78 -0.87
C TYR A 153 -8.42 3.60 0.13
N ALA A 154 -7.47 2.93 0.78
CA ALA A 154 -6.66 3.53 1.80
C ALA A 154 -5.45 4.28 1.23
N LEU A 155 -4.93 5.27 1.94
CA LEU A 155 -3.71 6.00 1.57
C LEU A 155 -2.83 6.23 2.80
N ASP A 156 -1.54 5.87 2.70
CA ASP A 156 -0.50 6.33 3.62
C ASP A 156 -0.10 7.76 3.24
N ILE A 157 -0.32 8.72 4.15
CA ILE A 157 0.01 10.13 3.94
C ILE A 157 0.81 10.70 5.10
N ASP A 158 1.87 11.44 4.75
CA ASP A 158 2.71 12.15 5.71
C ASP A 158 2.13 13.53 6.01
N VAL A 159 2.02 13.86 7.30
CA VAL A 159 1.54 15.16 7.81
C VAL A 159 2.60 15.79 8.69
N TYR A 160 2.98 17.03 8.38
CA TYR A 160 3.90 17.85 9.15
C TYR A 160 3.27 19.20 9.49
N PHE A 161 2.79 19.34 10.73
CA PHE A 161 2.27 20.63 11.18
C PHE A 161 3.41 21.62 11.42
N SER A 162 3.27 22.81 10.85
CA SER A 162 4.23 23.91 11.01
C SER A 162 3.55 25.26 10.88
N GLU A 163 4.07 26.26 11.58
CA GLU A 163 3.66 27.66 11.41
C GLU A 163 4.35 28.30 10.18
N ASP A 164 5.47 27.74 9.73
CA ASP A 164 6.15 28.11 8.48
C ASP A 164 6.21 26.89 7.54
N ALA A 165 5.20 26.79 6.67
CA ALA A 165 5.08 25.70 5.71
C ALA A 165 6.24 25.69 4.69
N GLU A 166 6.76 26.86 4.31
CA GLU A 166 7.80 26.98 3.29
C GLU A 166 9.17 26.56 3.82
N GLU A 167 9.53 27.01 5.03
CA GLU A 167 10.74 26.56 5.69
C GLU A 167 10.72 25.04 5.91
N SER A 168 9.57 24.51 6.29
CA SER A 168 9.38 23.06 6.53
C SER A 168 9.47 22.27 5.23
N TRP A 169 8.83 22.75 4.17
CA TRP A 169 8.91 22.16 2.84
C TRP A 169 10.35 22.11 2.34
N ALA A 170 11.10 23.21 2.48
CA ALA A 170 12.49 23.29 2.03
C ALA A 170 13.38 22.18 2.64
N LYS A 171 13.09 21.75 3.87
CA LYS A 171 13.84 20.68 4.56
C LYS A 171 13.52 19.27 4.05
N MET A 172 12.33 19.04 3.51
CA MET A 172 11.86 17.69 3.14
C MET A 172 11.66 17.45 1.64
N LYS A 173 11.59 18.51 0.82
CA LYS A 173 11.24 18.43 -0.60
C LYS A 173 12.08 17.41 -1.37
N GLU A 174 13.38 17.32 -1.10
CA GLU A 174 14.27 16.38 -1.80
C GLU A 174 13.93 14.92 -1.46
N ALA A 175 13.63 14.62 -0.20
CA ALA A 175 13.22 13.28 0.22
C ALA A 175 11.86 12.89 -0.37
N VAL A 176 10.91 13.83 -0.38
CA VAL A 176 9.59 13.64 -1.00
C VAL A 176 9.74 13.35 -2.50
N LYS A 177 10.53 14.16 -3.22
CA LYS A 177 10.80 13.95 -4.65
C LYS A 177 11.42 12.59 -4.95
N VAL A 178 12.36 12.13 -4.12
CA VAL A 178 12.95 10.79 -4.25
C VAL A 178 11.88 9.71 -4.09
N SER A 179 10.96 9.85 -3.15
CA SER A 179 9.86 8.88 -2.95
C SER A 179 8.88 8.82 -4.13
N LEU A 180 8.76 9.92 -4.88
CA LEU A 180 7.86 10.05 -6.03
C LEU A 180 8.51 9.70 -7.37
N PHE A 181 9.83 9.60 -7.45
CA PHE A 181 10.52 9.31 -8.70
C PHE A 181 10.39 7.84 -9.09
N LYS A 182 9.22 7.48 -9.63
CA LYS A 182 8.88 6.14 -10.13
C LYS A 182 8.15 6.23 -11.48
N PRO A 183 8.28 5.20 -12.34
CA PRO A 183 7.72 5.23 -13.70
C PRO A 183 6.25 5.60 -13.76
N GLU A 184 5.46 5.18 -12.76
CA GLU A 184 4.03 5.42 -12.72
C GLU A 184 3.69 6.90 -12.45
N VAL A 185 4.41 7.57 -11.54
CA VAL A 185 4.25 9.01 -11.29
C VAL A 185 4.68 9.80 -12.53
N LEU A 186 5.81 9.44 -13.13
CA LEU A 186 6.30 10.11 -14.34
C LEU A 186 5.28 10.00 -15.47
N ARG A 187 4.67 8.82 -15.65
CA ARG A 187 3.63 8.57 -16.66
C ARG A 187 2.41 9.45 -16.44
N VAL A 188 1.80 9.44 -15.26
CA VAL A 188 0.53 10.17 -15.03
C VAL A 188 0.72 11.69 -15.13
N HIS A 189 1.95 12.18 -14.90
CA HIS A 189 2.31 13.60 -14.99
C HIS A 189 3.03 13.99 -16.29
N ASN A 190 3.12 13.09 -17.27
CA ASN A 190 3.79 13.31 -18.55
C ASN A 190 5.25 13.80 -18.42
N LEU A 191 5.96 13.31 -17.39
CA LEU A 191 7.37 13.60 -17.16
C LEU A 191 8.25 12.55 -17.86
N LYS A 192 9.44 12.99 -18.29
CA LYS A 192 10.42 12.10 -18.91
C LYS A 192 11.22 11.36 -17.84
N GLN A 193 11.51 10.09 -18.10
CA GLN A 193 12.51 9.35 -17.34
C GLN A 193 13.91 9.85 -17.71
N ILE A 194 14.85 9.74 -16.76
CA ILE A 194 16.26 10.03 -17.04
C ILE A 194 16.90 8.87 -17.83
N GLU A 195 17.83 9.21 -18.71
CA GLU A 195 18.54 8.22 -19.50
C GLU A 195 19.45 7.34 -18.61
N GLY A 196 19.49 6.04 -18.90
CA GLY A 196 20.39 5.12 -18.21
C GLY A 196 20.03 4.81 -16.75
N PHE A 197 18.79 5.06 -16.31
CA PHE A 197 18.27 4.64 -15.02
C PHE A 197 17.11 3.64 -15.18
N ASP A 198 17.35 2.40 -14.78
CA ASP A 198 16.34 1.34 -14.66
C ASP A 198 15.80 1.26 -13.22
N PHE A 199 14.58 1.78 -13.01
CA PHE A 199 13.92 1.78 -11.71
C PHE A 199 13.77 0.36 -11.13
N LYS A 200 13.41 -0.62 -11.97
CA LYS A 200 13.22 -2.00 -11.51
C LYS A 200 14.56 -2.55 -11.01
N LYS A 201 15.61 -2.41 -11.82
CA LYS A 201 16.97 -2.87 -11.48
C LYS A 201 17.48 -2.25 -10.18
N TYR A 202 17.22 -0.95 -9.99
CA TYR A 202 17.57 -0.23 -8.77
C TYR A 202 16.98 -0.87 -7.50
N PHE A 203 15.68 -1.16 -7.52
CA PHE A 203 14.99 -1.73 -6.36
C PHE A 203 15.19 -3.24 -6.20
N THR A 204 15.40 -4.00 -7.29
CA THR A 204 15.48 -5.47 -7.22
C THR A 204 16.89 -6.03 -7.17
N GLU A 205 17.83 -5.50 -7.96
CA GLU A 205 19.18 -6.06 -8.06
C GLU A 205 20.16 -5.35 -7.13
N TYR A 206 20.12 -4.01 -7.12
CA TYR A 206 21.03 -3.23 -6.31
C TYR A 206 20.54 -3.05 -4.88
N SER A 207 19.22 -3.10 -4.64
CA SER A 207 18.64 -2.98 -3.30
C SER A 207 19.17 -1.74 -2.55
N MET A 208 19.32 -0.61 -3.25
CA MET A 208 19.91 0.64 -2.73
C MET A 208 21.36 0.52 -2.19
N SER A 209 22.11 -0.53 -2.53
CA SER A 209 23.50 -0.68 -2.09
C SER A 209 24.54 -0.17 -3.09
N ASN A 210 24.12 0.30 -4.27
CA ASN A 210 25.02 0.83 -5.28
C ASN A 210 24.97 2.38 -5.26
N GLN A 211 26.09 3.01 -4.88
CA GLN A 211 26.16 4.47 -4.72
C GLN A 211 25.90 5.23 -6.01
N ASP A 212 26.40 4.77 -7.16
CA ASP A 212 26.19 5.45 -8.44
C ASP A 212 24.70 5.53 -8.80
N TRP A 213 23.97 4.45 -8.49
CA TRP A 213 22.53 4.41 -8.72
C TRP A 213 21.74 5.27 -7.74
N ILE A 214 22.20 5.39 -6.48
CA ILE A 214 21.60 6.31 -5.50
C ILE A 214 21.78 7.76 -5.95
N VAL A 215 22.94 8.12 -6.48
CA VAL A 215 23.20 9.46 -7.04
C VAL A 215 22.27 9.73 -8.23
N LYS A 216 22.20 8.81 -9.19
CA LYS A 216 21.27 8.93 -10.33
C LYS A 216 19.80 9.02 -9.92
N MET A 217 19.38 8.27 -8.89
CA MET A 217 18.03 8.35 -8.34
C MET A 217 17.74 9.76 -7.80
N ARG A 218 18.70 10.37 -7.08
CA ARG A 218 18.56 11.74 -6.56
C ARG A 218 18.55 12.77 -7.69
N GLU A 219 19.40 12.61 -8.70
CA GLU A 219 19.38 13.45 -9.91
C GLU A 219 18.03 13.38 -10.61
N GLY A 220 17.51 12.16 -10.82
CA GLY A 220 16.17 11.95 -11.38
C GLY A 220 15.06 12.58 -10.56
N ALA A 221 15.12 12.45 -9.24
CA ALA A 221 14.17 13.07 -8.33
C ALA A 221 14.09 14.60 -8.47
N THR A 222 15.21 15.27 -8.79
CA THR A 222 15.20 16.73 -9.01
C THR A 222 14.34 17.17 -10.18
N THR A 223 14.06 16.26 -11.13
CA THR A 223 13.17 16.51 -12.27
C THR A 223 11.69 16.58 -11.90
N ILE A 224 11.32 16.09 -10.70
CA ILE A 224 9.95 16.20 -10.18
C ILE A 224 9.70 17.67 -9.79
N PRO A 225 8.72 18.35 -10.41
CA PRO A 225 8.32 19.70 -10.04
C PRO A 225 7.83 19.77 -8.57
N ASP A 226 8.14 20.88 -7.90
CA ASP A 226 7.71 21.12 -6.51
C ASP A 226 6.19 21.06 -6.36
N SER A 227 5.42 21.51 -7.35
CA SER A 227 3.95 21.44 -7.34
C SER A 227 3.42 20.01 -7.25
N ILE A 228 4.08 19.06 -7.93
CA ILE A 228 3.73 17.64 -7.89
C ILE A 228 4.16 17.04 -6.55
N ALA A 229 5.37 17.35 -6.10
CA ALA A 229 5.87 16.84 -4.83
C ALA A 229 5.04 17.34 -3.62
N ARG A 230 4.57 18.58 -3.66
CA ARG A 230 3.67 19.14 -2.63
C ARG A 230 2.27 18.54 -2.66
N SER A 231 1.86 17.91 -3.77
CA SER A 231 0.52 17.32 -3.83
C SER A 231 0.43 16.00 -3.05
N SER A 232 1.55 15.36 -2.73
CA SER A 232 1.60 14.04 -2.09
C SER A 232 1.78 14.04 -0.58
N VAL A 233 2.07 15.19 0.04
CA VAL A 233 2.29 15.33 1.49
C VAL A 233 1.56 16.56 2.01
N ALA A 234 1.19 16.56 3.28
CA ALA A 234 0.52 17.70 3.91
C ALA A 234 1.47 18.41 4.88
N VAL A 235 1.83 19.66 4.58
CA VAL A 235 2.80 20.43 5.35
C VAL A 235 2.24 21.83 5.60
N GLY A 236 2.24 22.28 6.86
CA GLY A 236 1.81 23.63 7.23
C GLY A 236 0.78 23.66 8.36
N THR A 237 -0.07 24.68 8.34
CA THR A 237 -1.18 24.87 9.29
C THR A 237 -2.34 23.92 8.98
N PRO A 238 -3.34 23.76 9.87
CA PRO A 238 -4.56 23.02 9.53
C PRO A 238 -5.21 23.47 8.21
N GLU A 239 -5.20 24.76 7.92
CA GLU A 239 -5.72 25.38 6.70
C GLU A 239 -4.94 24.95 5.45
N ASP A 240 -3.63 24.69 5.57
CA ASP A 240 -2.81 24.14 4.48
C ASP A 240 -3.02 22.63 4.29
N VAL A 241 -3.25 21.91 5.41
CA VAL A 241 -3.41 20.45 5.42
C VAL A 241 -4.76 20.02 4.84
N ILE A 242 -5.85 20.70 5.18
CA ILE A 242 -7.22 20.33 4.77
C ILE A 242 -7.34 20.15 3.23
N PRO A 243 -6.91 21.11 2.38
CA PRO A 243 -7.03 20.97 0.93
C PRO A 243 -6.27 19.78 0.35
N VAL A 244 -5.20 19.31 1.01
CA VAL A 244 -4.46 18.11 0.57
C VAL A 244 -5.34 16.87 0.71
N PHE A 245 -5.97 16.70 1.88
CA PHE A 245 -6.88 15.58 2.13
C PHE A 245 -8.09 15.61 1.20
N GLU A 246 -8.67 16.80 0.96
CA GLU A 246 -9.81 16.94 0.04
C GLU A 246 -9.49 16.51 -1.39
N ARG A 247 -8.29 16.84 -1.90
CA ARG A 247 -7.84 16.36 -3.22
C ARG A 247 -7.74 14.84 -3.28
N PHE A 248 -7.25 14.20 -2.22
CA PHE A 248 -7.18 12.75 -2.15
C PHE A 248 -8.56 12.09 -1.99
N MET A 249 -9.46 12.69 -1.20
CA MET A 249 -10.85 12.23 -1.11
C MET A 249 -11.53 12.29 -2.48
N LYS A 250 -11.31 13.37 -3.23
CA LYS A 250 -11.81 13.51 -4.61
C LYS A 250 -11.21 12.47 -5.56
N ALA A 251 -9.94 12.12 -5.40
CA ALA A 251 -9.29 11.03 -6.13
C ALA A 251 -9.83 9.62 -5.76
N GLY A 252 -10.66 9.53 -4.71
CA GLY A 252 -11.34 8.31 -4.29
C GLY A 252 -10.80 7.66 -3.03
N VAL A 253 -9.94 8.34 -2.25
CA VAL A 253 -9.52 7.86 -0.93
C VAL A 253 -10.71 7.88 0.04
N ASN A 254 -10.97 6.75 0.69
CA ASN A 254 -12.00 6.64 1.74
C ASN A 254 -11.42 6.25 3.11
N HIS A 255 -10.12 5.97 3.20
CA HIS A 255 -9.44 5.59 4.45
C HIS A 255 -8.03 6.21 4.50
N PHE A 256 -7.79 7.14 5.41
CA PHE A 256 -6.43 7.70 5.59
C PHE A 256 -5.65 6.97 6.68
N VAL A 257 -4.44 6.54 6.34
CA VAL A 257 -3.40 6.09 7.28
C VAL A 257 -2.42 7.25 7.40
N ILE A 258 -2.42 7.92 8.55
CA ILE A 258 -1.70 9.19 8.71
C ILE A 258 -0.42 8.98 9.50
N ARG A 259 0.71 9.42 8.94
CA ARG A 259 1.99 9.50 9.63
C ARG A 259 2.28 10.95 10.01
N PHE A 260 2.18 11.25 11.30
CA PHE A 260 2.58 12.54 11.83
C PHE A 260 4.09 12.60 12.04
N TRP A 261 4.70 13.68 11.55
CA TRP A 261 6.12 13.98 11.71
C TRP A 261 6.34 15.14 12.67
N GLY A 262 7.58 15.29 13.14
CA GLY A 262 7.97 16.28 14.14
C GLY A 262 8.11 15.70 15.55
N SER A 263 8.66 16.49 16.47
CA SER A 263 8.95 16.05 17.84
C SER A 263 7.69 15.91 18.71
N ASN A 264 6.61 16.63 18.38
CA ASN A 264 5.35 16.61 19.12
C ASN A 264 4.30 15.69 18.46
N TYR A 265 4.60 14.38 18.41
CA TYR A 265 3.75 13.39 17.72
C TYR A 265 2.29 13.37 18.22
N PHE A 266 2.08 13.28 19.54
CA PHE A 266 0.73 13.26 20.12
C PHE A 266 0.00 14.60 19.96
N GLY A 267 0.70 15.73 20.10
CA GLY A 267 0.10 17.03 19.83
C GLY A 267 -0.33 17.21 18.37
N SER A 268 0.39 16.61 17.42
CA SER A 268 -0.03 16.56 16.01
C SER A 268 -1.31 15.74 15.81
N ILE A 269 -1.47 14.62 16.52
CA ILE A 269 -2.71 13.83 16.52
C ILE A 269 -3.88 14.67 17.05
N ASP A 270 -3.71 15.31 18.21
CA ASP A 270 -4.75 16.15 18.83
C ASP A 270 -5.11 17.34 17.94
N LYS A 271 -4.10 18.00 17.33
CA LYS A 271 -4.30 19.09 16.38
C LYS A 271 -5.07 18.61 15.15
N PHE A 272 -4.72 17.47 14.56
CA PHE A 272 -5.47 16.91 13.43
C PHE A 272 -6.91 16.58 13.80
N ALA A 273 -7.12 15.90 14.94
CA ALA A 273 -8.45 15.49 15.39
C ALA A 273 -9.36 16.69 15.70
N SER A 274 -8.81 17.78 16.25
CA SER A 274 -9.58 18.96 16.65
C SER A 274 -9.73 20.02 15.56
N LYS A 275 -8.77 20.14 14.63
CA LYS A 275 -8.73 21.23 13.64
C LYS A 275 -8.91 20.78 12.19
N VAL A 276 -8.58 19.55 11.84
CA VAL A 276 -8.65 19.06 10.45
C VAL A 276 -9.83 18.09 10.27
N MET A 277 -9.92 17.06 11.10
CA MET A 277 -10.92 16.01 10.99
C MET A 277 -12.39 16.50 10.98
N PRO A 278 -12.79 17.54 11.75
CA PRO A 278 -14.17 18.06 11.70
C PRO A 278 -14.55 18.62 10.33
N HIS A 279 -13.60 19.24 9.61
CA HIS A 279 -13.83 19.80 8.27
C HIS A 279 -14.02 18.68 7.23
N LEU A 280 -13.21 17.63 7.31
CA LEU A 280 -13.29 16.48 6.38
C LEU A 280 -14.61 15.69 6.54
N LYS A 281 -15.18 15.65 7.76
CA LYS A 281 -16.48 15.03 8.02
C LYS A 281 -17.67 15.87 7.53
N GLY A 282 -17.52 17.19 7.48
CA GLY A 282 -18.58 18.08 7.01
C GLY A 282 -18.88 17.93 5.51
N ASN A 283 -17.86 17.56 4.73
CA ASN A 283 -17.91 17.46 3.27
C ASN A 283 -18.30 16.06 2.74
N THR A 284 -18.68 15.11 3.61
CA THR A 284 -19.10 13.75 3.24
C THR A 284 -20.62 13.53 3.29
N ARG A 285 -21.42 14.59 3.11
CA ARG A 285 -22.88 14.53 2.97
C ARG A 285 -23.34 14.62 1.52
#